data_AF-A0A703D9J9-F1
#
_entry.id   AF-A0A703D9J9-F1
#
_cell.length_a   1.000
_cell.length_b   1.000
_cell.length_c   1.000
_cell.angle_alpha   90.00
_cell.angle_beta   90.00
_cell.angle_gamma   90.00
#
_symmetry.space_group_name_H-M   'P 1'
#
loop_
_entity.id
_entity.type
_entity.pdbx_description
1 polymer ?
#
loop_
_entity_poly.entity_id
_entity_poly.type
_entity_poly.pdbx_seq_one_letter_code
_entity_poly.pdbx_strand_id
1 'polypeptide(L)'
;EGTAVDFAMKPANPGSLGCQGLDTKTVTVSWASAALNADGFGATGGAATDATVLVNNVNAKTNPGAAVNANASTVEFNGADLNTDGLKFQAKLKGGQTEGDFKSVASFAVAYK
;
A
#
# COMPACT_ATOMS: atom_id res chain seq x y z
N GLU A 1 13.24 -8.25 -10.85
CA GLU A 1 12.47 -7.21 -10.13
C GLU A 1 13.41 -6.05 -9.80
N GLY A 2 12.89 -4.82 -9.73
CA GLY A 2 13.67 -3.61 -9.44
C GLY A 2 14.02 -3.46 -7.96
N THR A 3 14.64 -2.33 -7.60
CA THR A 3 14.95 -1.99 -6.21
C THR A 3 13.67 -1.77 -5.41
N ALA A 4 13.63 -2.27 -4.18
CA ALA A 4 12.53 -2.05 -3.26
C ALA A 4 12.53 -0.60 -2.75
N VAL A 5 11.33 -0.02 -2.60
CA VAL A 5 11.11 1.32 -2.06
C VAL A 5 10.14 1.22 -0.90
N ASP A 6 10.60 1.57 0.29
CA ASP A 6 9.75 1.61 1.48
C ASP A 6 9.01 2.95 1.57
N PHE A 7 7.76 2.91 2.00
CA PHE A 7 6.95 4.10 2.27
C PHE A 7 6.01 3.86 3.43
N ALA A 8 5.56 4.95 4.07
CA ALA A 8 4.63 4.88 5.18
C ALA A 8 3.57 5.97 5.08
N MET A 9 2.33 5.61 5.38
CA MET A 9 1.26 6.59 5.61
C MET A 9 1.34 7.06 7.06
N LYS A 10 1.52 8.36 7.28
CA LYS A 10 1.65 8.96 8.60
C LYS A 10 0.71 10.16 8.74
N PRO A 11 0.09 10.37 9.91
CA PRO A 11 -0.58 11.64 10.18
C PRO A 11 0.45 12.76 10.12
N ALA A 12 0.09 13.90 9.52
CA ALA A 12 0.98 15.07 9.47
C ALA A 12 1.31 15.59 10.88
N ASN A 13 0.36 15.49 11.82
CA ASN A 13 0.58 15.74 13.24
C ASN A 13 -0.23 14.74 14.09
N PRO A 14 0.40 13.71 14.69
CA PRO A 14 -0.29 12.72 15.51
C PRO A 14 -0.91 13.30 16.80
N GLY A 15 -0.40 14.44 17.29
CA GLY A 15 -0.94 15.12 18.47
C GLY A 15 -2.17 16.00 18.21
N SER A 16 -2.62 16.11 16.96
CA SER A 16 -3.79 16.92 16.61
C SER A 16 -5.07 16.36 17.22
N LEU A 17 -6.04 17.24 17.53
CA LEU A 17 -7.33 16.83 18.13
C LEU A 17 -8.05 15.75 17.29
N GLY A 18 -7.95 15.84 15.96
CA GLY A 18 -8.55 14.85 15.05
C GLY A 18 -7.87 13.48 15.07
N CYS A 19 -6.69 13.35 15.67
CA CYS A 19 -5.96 12.09 15.81
C CYS A 19 -6.06 11.48 17.21
N GLN A 20 -6.67 12.17 18.18
CA GLN A 20 -6.77 11.66 19.55
C GLN A 20 -7.61 10.37 19.62
N GLY A 21 -7.10 9.38 20.35
CA GLY A 21 -7.73 8.09 20.55
C GLY A 21 -7.60 7.11 19.37
N LEU A 22 -7.02 7.53 18.24
CA LEU A 22 -6.78 6.64 17.10
C LEU A 22 -5.75 5.55 17.41
N ASP A 23 -4.87 5.75 18.40
CA ASP A 23 -3.87 4.80 18.86
C ASP A 23 -4.45 3.49 19.42
N THR A 24 -5.68 3.56 19.92
CA THR A 24 -6.43 2.41 20.44
C THR A 24 -7.27 1.68 19.38
N LYS A 25 -7.29 2.20 18.14
CA LYS A 25 -8.17 1.72 17.07
C LYS A 25 -7.49 0.71 16.17
N THR A 26 -8.30 0.00 15.38
CA THR A 26 -7.79 -0.70 14.18
C THR A 26 -7.86 0.27 13.01
N VAL A 27 -6.76 0.40 12.29
CA VAL A 27 -6.67 1.24 11.09
C VAL A 27 -6.72 0.34 9.87
N THR A 28 -7.68 0.55 8.98
CA THR A 28 -7.82 -0.20 7.73
C THR A 28 -7.42 0.69 6.57
N VAL A 29 -6.47 0.25 5.75
CA VAL A 29 -6.12 0.85 4.46
C VAL A 29 -6.74 0.00 3.36
N SER A 30 -7.64 0.60 2.58
CA SER A 30 -8.26 -0.04 1.41
C SER A 30 -7.65 0.53 0.14
N TRP A 31 -7.13 -0.33 -0.72
CA TRP A 31 -6.51 0.03 -1.99
C TRP A 31 -7.44 -0.21 -3.16
N ALA A 32 -7.37 0.68 -4.15
CA ALA A 32 -8.10 0.55 -5.41
C ALA A 32 -7.24 1.00 -6.58
N SER A 33 -7.35 0.30 -7.70
CA SER A 33 -6.82 0.69 -8.99
C SER A 33 -7.65 0.02 -10.08
N ALA A 34 -7.79 0.69 -11.23
CA ALA A 34 -8.37 0.06 -12.42
C ALA A 34 -7.54 -1.13 -12.93
N ALA A 35 -6.26 -1.21 -12.53
CA ALA A 35 -5.33 -2.27 -12.91
C ALA A 35 -4.88 -3.14 -11.71
N LEU A 36 -5.64 -3.15 -10.59
CA LEU A 36 -5.35 -4.07 -9.48
C LEU A 36 -5.78 -5.50 -9.88
N ASN A 37 -4.80 -6.40 -9.99
CA ASN A 37 -5.00 -7.80 -10.40
C ASN A 37 -4.54 -8.76 -9.29
N ALA A 38 -4.49 -10.06 -9.57
CA ALA A 38 -4.10 -11.08 -8.60
C ALA A 38 -2.64 -10.98 -8.12
N ASP A 39 -1.75 -10.39 -8.93
CA ASP A 39 -0.33 -10.21 -8.62
C ASP A 39 -0.05 -8.87 -7.91
N GLY A 40 -0.75 -7.79 -8.31
CA GLY A 40 -0.55 -6.45 -7.76
C GLY A 40 -1.10 -5.34 -8.65
N PHE A 41 -0.41 -4.20 -8.71
CA PHE A 41 -0.82 -3.01 -9.45
C PHE A 41 -0.22 -3.02 -10.86
N GLY A 42 -1.03 -3.40 -11.85
CA GLY A 42 -0.63 -3.38 -13.26
C GLY A 42 -0.47 -1.98 -13.85
N ALA A 43 -0.08 -1.92 -15.11
CA ALA A 43 0.06 -0.67 -15.84
C ALA A 43 -1.30 0.02 -16.06
N THR A 44 -1.38 1.30 -15.76
CA THR A 44 -2.48 2.20 -16.16
C THR A 44 -2.07 3.12 -17.32
N GLY A 45 -0.84 2.98 -17.81
CA GLY A 45 -0.30 3.68 -18.97
C GLY A 45 1.17 3.31 -19.23
N GLY A 46 1.71 3.78 -20.35
CA GLY A 46 3.05 3.42 -20.82
C GLY A 46 3.06 2.17 -21.71
N ALA A 47 4.22 1.84 -22.26
CA ALA A 47 4.41 0.72 -23.19
C ALA A 47 4.62 -0.64 -22.50
N ALA A 48 5.17 -0.67 -21.28
CA ALA A 48 5.43 -1.91 -20.54
C ALA A 48 4.16 -2.47 -19.85
N THR A 49 3.19 -2.91 -20.66
CA THR A 49 1.84 -3.29 -20.20
C THR A 49 1.76 -4.59 -19.39
N ASP A 50 2.80 -5.42 -19.47
CA ASP A 50 2.92 -6.69 -18.73
C ASP A 50 3.77 -6.58 -17.45
N ALA A 51 4.22 -5.37 -17.10
CA ALA A 51 4.84 -5.11 -15.81
C ALA A 51 3.79 -4.88 -14.71
N THR A 52 4.19 -5.10 -13.45
CA THR A 52 3.32 -4.95 -12.27
C THR A 52 4.13 -4.42 -11.09
N VAL A 53 3.57 -3.49 -10.33
CA VAL A 53 4.12 -3.09 -9.04
C VAL A 53 3.54 -3.97 -7.95
N LEU A 54 4.43 -4.64 -7.22
CA LEU A 54 4.11 -5.38 -6.01
C LEU A 54 4.15 -4.38 -4.85
N VAL A 55 3.08 -4.33 -4.05
CA VAL A 55 3.06 -3.56 -2.80
C VAL A 55 2.79 -4.52 -1.67
N ASN A 56 3.73 -4.66 -0.75
CA ASN A 56 3.59 -5.54 0.40
C ASN A 56 3.44 -4.70 1.67
N ASN A 57 2.58 -5.13 2.58
CA ASN A 57 2.51 -4.52 3.89
C ASN A 57 3.74 -4.94 4.72
N VAL A 58 4.26 -4.06 5.58
CA VAL A 58 5.47 -4.35 6.39
C VAL A 58 5.12 -4.64 7.84
N ASN A 59 4.21 -3.86 8.43
CA ASN A 59 3.81 -3.96 9.83
C ASN A 59 2.30 -4.14 10.01
N ALA A 60 1.62 -4.79 9.07
CA ALA A 60 0.20 -5.05 9.25
C ALA A 60 -0.05 -5.89 10.52
N LYS A 61 -1.20 -5.63 11.13
CA LYS A 61 -1.72 -6.37 12.28
C LYS A 61 -1.91 -7.86 11.97
N THR A 62 -2.22 -8.18 10.71
CA THR A 62 -2.40 -9.56 10.22
C THR A 62 -1.57 -9.79 8.96
N ASN A 63 -0.90 -10.94 8.89
CA ASN A 63 -0.09 -11.37 7.73
C ASN A 63 0.94 -10.32 7.27
N PRO A 64 1.90 -9.92 8.13
CA PRO A 64 2.98 -9.02 7.75
C PRO A 64 3.76 -9.57 6.56
N GLY A 65 4.09 -8.72 5.60
CA GLY A 65 4.79 -9.09 4.36
C GLY A 65 3.88 -9.51 3.21
N ALA A 66 2.57 -9.69 3.43
CA ALA A 66 1.63 -10.06 2.37
C ALA A 66 1.42 -8.94 1.35
N ALA A 67 1.25 -9.34 0.09
CA ALA A 67 0.99 -8.45 -1.03
C ALA A 67 -0.45 -7.90 -1.02
N VAL A 68 -0.59 -6.64 -1.42
CA VAL A 68 -1.86 -6.03 -1.78
C VAL A 68 -2.18 -6.41 -3.21
N ASN A 69 -3.31 -7.07 -3.42
CA ASN A 69 -3.80 -7.52 -4.73
C ASN A 69 -5.33 -7.56 -4.75
N ALA A 70 -5.93 -7.98 -5.87
CA ALA A 70 -7.38 -8.02 -6.03
C ALA A 70 -8.11 -8.93 -5.02
N ASN A 71 -7.41 -9.94 -4.48
CA ASN A 71 -7.96 -10.87 -3.48
C ASN A 71 -7.71 -10.40 -2.03
N ALA A 72 -6.82 -9.42 -1.84
CA ALA A 72 -6.38 -8.91 -0.55
C ALA A 72 -6.11 -7.39 -0.66
N SER A 73 -7.14 -6.62 -1.03
CA SER A 73 -7.02 -5.18 -1.29
C SER A 73 -7.07 -4.32 -0.02
N THR A 74 -7.30 -4.94 1.14
CA THR A 74 -7.40 -4.27 2.44
C THR A 74 -6.33 -4.75 3.39
N VAL A 75 -5.72 -3.82 4.13
CA VAL A 75 -4.69 -4.13 5.12
C VAL A 75 -5.04 -3.45 6.44
N GLU A 76 -5.02 -4.21 7.54
CA GLU A 76 -5.27 -3.70 8.87
C GLU A 76 -3.96 -3.48 9.64
N PHE A 77 -3.90 -2.41 10.42
CA PHE A 77 -2.77 -2.03 11.25
C PHE A 77 -3.24 -1.70 12.68
N ASN A 78 -2.29 -1.67 13.62
CA ASN A 78 -2.57 -1.18 14.96
C ASN A 78 -2.55 0.35 14.92
N GLY A 79 -3.54 0.99 15.56
CA GLY A 79 -3.59 2.45 15.66
C GLY A 79 -2.35 3.07 16.27
N ALA A 80 -1.73 2.38 17.23
CA ALA A 80 -0.50 2.81 17.88
C ALA A 80 0.65 3.08 16.89
N ASP A 81 0.66 2.42 15.72
CA ASP A 81 1.68 2.62 14.69
C ASP A 81 1.65 4.03 14.09
N LEU A 82 0.51 4.74 14.17
CA LEU A 82 0.36 6.13 13.72
C LEU A 82 1.26 7.12 14.48
N ASN A 83 1.64 6.77 15.71
CA ASN A 83 2.50 7.60 16.58
C ASN A 83 3.99 7.29 16.40
N THR A 84 4.34 6.29 15.61
CA THR A 84 5.72 5.81 15.46
C THR A 84 6.11 5.72 13.98
N ASP A 85 6.02 4.51 13.45
CA ASP A 85 6.53 4.08 12.17
C ASP A 85 5.56 4.33 11.02
N GLY A 86 4.30 4.60 11.34
CA GLY A 86 3.20 4.72 10.39
C GLY A 86 2.73 3.38 9.86
N LEU A 87 1.79 3.45 8.92
CA LEU A 87 1.28 2.29 8.19
C LEU A 87 2.29 1.98 7.07
N LYS A 88 3.21 1.05 7.30
CA LYS A 88 4.37 0.81 6.43
C LYS A 88 4.06 -0.19 5.32
N PHE A 89 4.56 0.13 4.14
CA PHE A 89 4.50 -0.69 2.93
C PHE A 89 5.85 -0.66 2.21
N GLN A 90 6.06 -1.64 1.36
CA GLN A 90 7.19 -1.72 0.45
C GLN A 90 6.67 -1.92 -0.97
N ALA A 91 7.13 -1.10 -1.91
CA ALA A 91 6.83 -1.23 -3.33
C ALA A 91 8.04 -1.77 -4.10
N LYS A 92 7.78 -2.62 -5.10
CA LYS A 92 8.81 -3.13 -6.02
C LYS A 92 8.24 -3.35 -7.41
N LEU A 93 8.96 -2.89 -8.44
CA LEU A 93 8.57 -3.17 -9.83
C LEU A 93 8.97 -4.60 -10.21
N LYS A 94 7.98 -5.40 -10.60
CA LYS A 94 8.17 -6.65 -11.34
C LYS A 94 8.01 -6.34 -12.83
N GLY A 95 9.12 -6.29 -13.56
CA GLY A 95 9.11 -6.11 -15.00
C GLY A 95 8.49 -7.31 -15.73
N GLY A 96 7.94 -7.06 -16.90
CA GLY A 96 7.50 -8.07 -17.85
C GLY A 96 8.47 -8.22 -19.02
N GLN A 97 7.99 -8.77 -20.13
CA GLN A 97 8.72 -8.96 -21.38
C GLN A 97 8.62 -7.74 -22.30
N THR A 98 7.59 -6.90 -22.13
CA THR A 98 7.38 -5.71 -22.98
C THR A 98 8.22 -4.56 -22.46
N GLU A 99 9.24 -4.18 -23.23
CA GLU A 99 10.10 -3.05 -22.91
C GLU A 99 9.35 -1.72 -23.11
N GLY A 100 9.63 -0.76 -22.23
CA GLY A 100 9.08 0.58 -22.33
C GLY A 100 8.89 1.28 -20.99
N ASP A 101 8.29 2.46 -21.04
CA ASP A 101 7.88 3.16 -19.81
C ASP A 101 6.71 2.42 -19.14
N PHE A 102 6.69 2.46 -17.81
CA PHE A 102 5.63 1.90 -16.99
C PHE A 102 5.03 3.01 -16.12
N LYS A 103 3.70 3.10 -16.11
CA LYS A 103 2.96 3.99 -15.21
C LYS A 103 1.83 3.19 -14.56
N SER A 104 1.71 3.30 -13.25
CA SER A 104 0.58 2.75 -12.49
C SER A 104 0.04 3.78 -11.53
N VAL A 105 -1.28 3.77 -11.35
CA VAL A 105 -1.99 4.66 -10.43
C VAL A 105 -2.84 3.83 -9.51
N ALA A 106 -2.74 4.11 -8.22
CA ALA A 106 -3.58 3.53 -7.17
C ALA A 106 -4.14 4.66 -6.30
N SER A 107 -5.35 4.45 -5.80
CA SER A 107 -5.97 5.26 -4.75
C SER A 107 -6.05 4.41 -3.48
N PHE A 108 -6.04 5.08 -2.34
CA PHE A 108 -6.25 4.43 -1.05
C PHE A 108 -7.24 5.22 -0.20
N ALA A 109 -7.95 4.51 0.67
CA ALA A 109 -8.78 5.08 1.71
C ALA A 109 -8.31 4.56 3.07
N VAL A 110 -8.32 5.43 4.09
CA VAL A 110 -7.96 5.07 5.47
C VAL A 110 -9.21 5.19 6.34
N ALA A 111 -9.54 4.12 7.04
CA ALA A 111 -10.67 4.07 7.98
C ALA A 111 -10.18 3.66 9.37
N TYR A 112 -10.84 4.18 10.41
CA TYR A 112 -10.53 3.93 11.82
C TYR A 112 -11.74 3.30 12.49
N LYS A 113 -11.57 2.13 13.13
CA LYS A 113 -12.64 1.41 13.84
C LYS A 113 -12.24 1.20 15.30
#